data_AF-A0AA94HRL4-F1
#
_entry.id   AF-A0AA94HRL4-F1
#
_cell.length_a   1.000
_cell.length_b   1.000
_cell.length_c   1.000
_cell.angle_alpha   90.00
_cell.angle_beta   90.00
_cell.angle_gamma   90.00
#
_symmetry.space_group_name_H-M   'P 1'
#
loop_
_entity.id
_entity.type
_entity.pdbx_description
1 polymer ?
#
loop_
_entity_poly.entity_id
_entity_poly.type
_entity_poly.pdbx_seq_one_letter_code
_entity_poly.pdbx_strand_id
1 'polypeptide(L)'
;MSLLNTLNEVASPWATMLDASFRGVKFQVAGISDKGEKSLAVHEYPYRPGAEVEDLGRKARLTPVRAIFWGRNYLSEVSALVRAFEESGKGELVHPLFGTLQVCVKHWNIEHDAETRDYAAVDFEFIEASLDNPFFDAKSMRGL
;
A
#
# COMPACT_ATOMS: atom_id res chain seq x y z
N MET A 1 -30.41 -36.29 -12.71
CA MET A 1 -30.26 -35.33 -13.81
C MET A 1 -29.99 -33.95 -13.22
N SER A 2 -28.70 -33.65 -13.10
CA SER A 2 -28.01 -32.38 -12.77
C SER A 2 -28.41 -31.58 -11.52
N LEU A 3 -27.63 -31.84 -10.46
CA LEU A 3 -27.47 -31.08 -9.21
C LEU A 3 -26.16 -30.26 -9.21
N LEU A 4 -25.83 -29.58 -10.32
CA LEU A 4 -24.52 -28.90 -10.46
C LEU A 4 -24.59 -27.61 -11.29
N ASN A 5 -25.45 -26.65 -10.96
CA ASN A 5 -25.30 -25.31 -11.59
C ASN A 5 -25.65 -24.12 -10.68
N THR A 6 -25.42 -24.27 -9.38
CA THR A 6 -25.56 -23.21 -8.36
C THR A 6 -24.26 -22.99 -7.58
N LEU A 7 -23.10 -23.13 -8.25
CA LEU A 7 -21.77 -22.82 -7.68
C LEU A 7 -20.90 -22.06 -8.69
N ASN A 8 -21.44 -21.00 -9.30
CA ASN A 8 -20.60 -20.05 -10.04
C ASN A 8 -20.99 -18.57 -9.82
N GLU A 9 -21.56 -18.27 -8.64
CA GLU A 9 -21.77 -16.91 -8.11
C GLU A 9 -20.78 -16.59 -6.98
N VAL A 10 -19.50 -16.95 -7.10
CA VAL A 10 -18.50 -16.48 -6.12
C VAL A 10 -17.28 -15.94 -6.86
N ALA A 11 -17.21 -14.61 -6.89
CA ALA A 11 -16.08 -13.76 -7.18
C ALA A 11 -15.40 -13.95 -8.55
N SER A 12 -15.71 -13.04 -9.47
CA SER A 12 -14.77 -12.76 -10.56
C SER A 12 -13.40 -12.34 -10.00
N PRO A 13 -12.28 -12.57 -10.70
CA PRO A 13 -10.94 -12.25 -10.21
C PRO A 13 -10.68 -10.74 -9.95
N TRP A 14 -11.62 -9.86 -10.33
CA TRP A 14 -11.66 -8.43 -10.04
C TRP A 14 -12.51 -8.05 -8.80
N ALA A 15 -13.06 -9.02 -8.06
CA ALA A 15 -14.10 -8.81 -7.05
C ALA A 15 -13.65 -8.13 -5.74
N THR A 16 -12.39 -7.69 -5.58
CA THR A 16 -12.04 -6.75 -4.51
C THR A 16 -10.79 -5.94 -4.86
N MET A 17 -10.74 -5.30 -6.03
CA MET A 17 -9.83 -4.15 -6.18
C MET A 17 -10.32 -3.05 -5.26
N LEU A 18 -9.44 -2.57 -4.39
CA LEU A 18 -9.78 -1.55 -3.41
C LEU A 18 -9.50 -0.17 -4.01
N ASP A 19 -10.46 0.73 -3.94
CA ASP A 19 -10.24 2.12 -4.33
C ASP A 19 -9.37 2.81 -3.27
N ALA A 20 -8.31 3.45 -3.71
CA ALA A 20 -7.46 4.30 -2.88
C ALA A 20 -7.25 5.65 -3.56
N SER A 21 -6.83 6.64 -2.79
CA SER A 21 -6.46 7.93 -3.37
C SER A 21 -5.27 8.55 -2.68
N PHE A 22 -4.41 9.22 -3.45
CA PHE A 22 -3.26 9.95 -2.95
C PHE A 22 -3.31 11.38 -3.49
N ARG A 23 -3.30 12.38 -2.59
CA ARG A 23 -3.46 13.81 -2.94
C ARG A 23 -4.64 14.07 -3.89
N GLY A 24 -5.73 13.34 -3.72
CA GLY A 24 -6.94 13.44 -4.56
C GLY A 24 -6.88 12.67 -5.89
N VAL A 25 -5.75 12.09 -6.27
CA VAL A 25 -5.63 11.18 -7.42
C VAL A 25 -6.13 9.80 -7.00
N LYS A 26 -7.23 9.34 -7.62
CA LYS A 26 -7.80 8.01 -7.37
C LYS A 26 -7.09 6.96 -8.20
N PHE A 27 -6.89 5.78 -7.63
CA PHE A 27 -6.30 4.63 -8.31
C PHE A 27 -6.87 3.32 -7.75
N GLN A 28 -6.89 2.29 -8.60
CA GLN A 28 -7.34 0.96 -8.21
C GLN A 28 -6.17 0.15 -7.67
N VAL A 29 -6.32 -0.37 -6.45
CA VAL A 29 -5.30 -1.17 -5.78
C VAL A 29 -5.53 -2.64 -6.07
N ALA A 30 -4.53 -3.27 -6.68
CA ALA A 30 -4.49 -4.70 -6.93
C ALA A 30 -3.96 -5.48 -5.72
N GLY A 31 -3.06 -4.86 -4.95
CA GLY A 31 -2.50 -5.45 -3.74
C GLY A 31 -1.89 -4.38 -2.83
N ILE A 32 -2.03 -4.59 -1.53
CA ILE A 32 -1.46 -3.73 -0.50
C ILE A 32 -0.87 -4.61 0.60
N SER A 33 0.29 -4.21 1.12
CA SER A 33 0.94 -4.89 2.23
C SER A 33 1.45 -3.86 3.22
N ASP A 34 1.11 -4.03 4.48
CA ASP A 34 1.54 -3.14 5.55
C ASP A 34 2.66 -3.80 6.35
N LYS A 35 3.83 -3.16 6.33
CA LYS A 35 5.02 -3.63 7.03
C LYS A 35 5.28 -2.76 8.25
N GLY A 36 5.28 -3.40 9.42
CA GLY A 36 5.74 -2.81 10.66
C GLY A 36 7.17 -3.27 10.96
N GLU A 37 8.02 -2.33 11.37
CA GLU A 37 9.39 -2.63 11.80
C GLU A 37 9.67 -1.93 13.13
N LYS A 38 10.46 -2.56 13.99
CA LYS A 38 10.95 -1.97 15.25
C LYS A 38 12.43 -1.66 15.14
N SER A 39 12.85 -0.56 15.73
CA SER A 39 14.27 -0.25 15.90
C SER A 39 14.75 -1.02 17.13
N LEU A 40 15.64 -1.98 16.94
CA LEU A 40 16.20 -2.81 18.02
C LEU A 40 17.70 -2.55 18.13
N ALA A 41 18.22 -2.34 19.33
CA ALA A 41 19.64 -2.38 19.62
C ALA A 41 20.02 -3.77 20.14
N VAL A 42 20.96 -4.43 19.46
CA VAL A 42 21.38 -5.79 19.77
C VAL A 42 22.80 -5.74 20.33
N HIS A 43 22.97 -6.21 21.56
CA HIS A 43 24.23 -6.25 22.28
C HIS A 43 24.71 -7.69 22.43
N GLU A 44 25.80 -8.02 21.74
CA GLU A 44 26.46 -9.32 21.80
C GLU A 44 27.71 -9.26 22.66
N TYR A 45 27.93 -10.26 23.50
CA TYR A 45 29.06 -10.31 24.43
C TYR A 45 29.98 -11.49 24.11
N PRO A 46 31.32 -11.30 24.08
CA PRO A 46 32.27 -12.38 23.82
C PRO A 46 32.08 -13.57 24.75
N TYR A 47 32.20 -14.78 24.20
CA TYR A 47 32.09 -16.06 24.91
C TYR A 47 30.73 -16.31 25.61
N ARG A 48 29.70 -15.53 25.29
CA ARG A 48 28.35 -15.73 25.80
C ARG A 48 27.40 -16.04 24.63
N PRO A 49 26.79 -17.22 24.59
CA PRO A 49 25.80 -17.51 23.56
C PRO A 49 24.53 -16.68 23.82
N GLY A 50 24.09 -15.94 22.81
CA GLY A 50 22.91 -15.07 22.86
C GLY A 50 23.26 -13.57 22.83
N ALA A 51 22.22 -12.75 22.74
CA ALA A 51 22.33 -11.30 22.71
C ALA A 51 21.29 -10.68 23.65
N GLU A 52 21.64 -9.54 24.22
CA GLU A 52 20.67 -8.65 24.87
C GLU A 52 20.05 -7.74 23.80
N VAL A 53 18.73 -7.61 23.80
CA VAL A 53 18.00 -6.85 22.79
C VAL A 53 17.20 -5.76 23.48
N GLU A 54 17.56 -4.51 23.20
CA GLU A 54 16.83 -3.32 23.65
C GLU A 54 15.87 -2.83 22.54
N ASP A 55 14.64 -2.52 22.93
CA ASP A 55 13.60 -2.02 22.02
C ASP A 55 13.57 -0.49 22.02
N LEU A 56 13.93 0.12 20.89
CA LEU A 56 13.99 1.57 20.71
C LEU A 56 12.71 2.14 20.06
N GLY A 57 11.66 1.33 19.94
CA GLY A 57 10.37 1.74 19.42
C GLY A 57 10.16 1.41 17.94
N ARG A 58 9.05 1.93 17.38
CA ARG A 58 8.62 1.59 16.02
C ARG A 58 9.30 2.49 14.99
N LYS A 59 9.79 1.89 13.89
CA LYS A 59 10.20 2.63 12.70
C LYS A 59 8.96 3.16 11.95
N ALA A 60 9.17 4.07 11.02
CA ALA A 60 8.10 4.54 10.15
C ALA A 60 7.48 3.35 9.39
N ARG A 61 6.15 3.27 9.39
CA ARG A 61 5.43 2.20 8.67
C ARG A 61 5.70 2.31 7.18
N LEU A 62 6.00 1.18 6.56
CA LEU A 62 6.13 1.04 5.11
C LEU A 62 4.88 0.37 4.57
N THR A 63 4.23 1.00 3.60
CA THR A 63 3.05 0.47 2.93
C THR A 63 3.33 0.41 1.43
N PRO A 64 3.92 -0.71 0.93
CA PRO A 64 3.95 -1.02 -0.49
C PRO A 64 2.54 -1.23 -1.05
N VAL A 65 2.28 -0.59 -2.18
CA VAL A 65 1.00 -0.60 -2.91
C VAL A 65 1.28 -0.93 -4.37
N ARG A 66 0.50 -1.84 -4.94
CA ARG A 66 0.44 -2.10 -6.37
C ARG A 66 -0.86 -1.55 -6.92
N ALA A 67 -0.78 -0.48 -7.69
CA ALA A 67 -1.92 0.08 -8.41
C ALA A 67 -1.93 -0.40 -9.86
N ILE A 68 -3.13 -0.61 -10.40
CA ILE A 68 -3.35 -0.94 -11.80
C ILE A 68 -4.13 0.18 -12.47
N PHE A 69 -3.69 0.56 -13.66
CA PHE A 69 -4.36 1.50 -14.54
C PHE A 69 -4.70 0.81 -15.85
N TRP A 70 -5.91 1.06 -16.34
CA TRP A 70 -6.42 0.44 -17.56
C TRP A 70 -7.29 1.40 -18.37
N GLY A 71 -7.37 1.14 -19.68
CA GLY A 71 -8.25 1.87 -20.58
C GLY A 71 -7.63 3.11 -21.20
N ARG A 72 -8.40 3.84 -22.01
CA ARG A 72 -7.88 4.90 -22.90
C ARG A 72 -7.18 6.06 -22.20
N ASN A 73 -7.47 6.29 -20.92
CA ASN A 73 -6.96 7.43 -20.17
C ASN A 73 -5.82 7.05 -19.20
N TYR A 74 -5.32 5.80 -19.25
CA TYR A 74 -4.34 5.31 -18.28
C TYR A 74 -3.09 6.20 -18.19
N LEU A 75 -2.57 6.69 -19.33
CA LEU A 75 -1.40 7.59 -19.37
C LEU A 75 -1.65 8.91 -18.63
N SER A 76 -2.86 9.47 -18.76
CA SER A 76 -3.22 10.69 -18.06
C SER A 76 -3.36 10.47 -16.55
N GLU A 77 -3.88 9.32 -16.14
CA GLU A 77 -4.03 8.96 -14.73
C GLU A 77 -2.66 8.65 -14.08
N VAL A 78 -1.81 7.89 -14.76
CA VAL A 78 -0.44 7.60 -14.31
C VAL A 78 0.38 8.89 -14.22
N SER A 79 0.31 9.78 -15.21
CA SER A 79 1.04 11.05 -15.15
C SER A 79 0.54 11.96 -14.02
N ALA A 80 -0.76 11.98 -13.72
CA ALA A 80 -1.30 12.70 -12.57
C ALA A 80 -0.78 12.11 -11.25
N LEU A 81 -0.70 10.78 -11.13
CA LEU A 81 -0.15 10.10 -9.96
C LEU A 81 1.34 10.40 -9.78
N VAL A 82 2.13 10.34 -10.85
CA VAL A 82 3.57 10.65 -10.80
C VAL A 82 3.79 12.10 -10.40
N ARG A 83 3.01 13.04 -10.94
CA ARG A 83 3.07 14.44 -10.52
C ARG A 83 2.76 14.62 -9.04
N ALA A 84 1.81 13.85 -8.51
CA ALA A 84 1.52 13.83 -7.08
C ALA A 84 2.68 13.26 -6.26
N PHE A 85 3.43 12.27 -6.78
CA PHE A 85 4.63 11.72 -6.14
C PHE A 85 5.81 12.69 -6.12
N GLU A 86 5.99 13.48 -7.18
CA GLU A 86 7.07 14.47 -7.30
C GLU A 86 6.82 15.75 -6.47
N GLU A 87 5.57 16.03 -6.10
CA GLU A 87 5.25 17.20 -5.27
C GLU A 87 5.85 17.06 -3.86
N SER A 88 6.52 18.12 -3.39
CA SER A 88 7.25 18.09 -2.12
C SER A 88 6.33 17.99 -0.90
N GLY A 89 6.82 17.34 0.16
CA GLY A 89 6.14 17.24 1.45
C GLY A 89 5.24 16.01 1.59
N LYS A 90 4.55 15.93 2.73
CA LYS A 90 3.59 14.86 3.02
C LYS A 90 2.32 15.02 2.18
N GLY A 91 1.75 13.90 1.79
CA GLY A 91 0.49 13.81 1.08
C GLY A 91 -0.54 13.03 1.88
N GLU A 92 -1.80 13.34 1.62
CA GLU A 92 -2.92 12.57 2.15
C GLU A 92 -3.10 11.30 1.32
N LEU A 93 -3.01 10.15 1.97
CA LEU A 93 -3.36 8.84 1.44
C LEU A 93 -4.66 8.38 2.07
N VAL A 94 -5.70 8.22 1.26
CA VAL A 94 -6.90 7.48 1.65
C VAL A 94 -6.65 6.01 1.38
N HIS A 95 -6.28 5.31 2.44
CA HIS A 95 -6.08 3.87 2.43
C HIS A 95 -7.44 3.17 2.60
N PRO A 96 -7.74 2.10 1.83
CA PRO A 96 -9.04 1.44 1.87
C PRO A 96 -9.40 0.84 3.24
N LEU A 97 -8.42 0.31 3.97
CA LEU A 97 -8.59 -0.26 5.31
C LEU A 97 -8.30 0.72 6.48
N PHE A 98 -7.22 1.50 6.43
CA PHE A 98 -6.81 2.39 7.51
C PHE A 98 -7.38 3.82 7.41
N GLY A 99 -8.19 4.10 6.40
CA GLY A 99 -8.73 5.44 6.15
C GLY A 99 -7.62 6.43 5.77
N THR A 100 -7.76 7.66 6.23
CA THR A 100 -6.85 8.76 5.86
C THR A 100 -5.55 8.73 6.66
N LEU A 101 -4.42 8.64 5.96
CA LEU A 101 -3.07 8.66 6.49
C LEU A 101 -2.27 9.82 5.88
N GLN A 102 -1.33 10.36 6.66
CA GLN A 102 -0.33 11.30 6.15
C GLN A 102 0.94 10.54 5.83
N VAL A 103 1.33 10.52 4.55
CA VAL A 103 2.45 9.70 4.06
C VAL A 103 3.35 10.49 3.12
N CYS A 104 4.59 10.01 2.97
CA CYS A 104 5.51 10.44 1.92
C CYS A 104 5.80 9.24 1.00
N VAL A 105 5.94 9.50 -0.30
CA VAL A 105 6.37 8.47 -1.25
C VAL A 105 7.88 8.31 -1.14
N LYS A 106 8.34 7.07 -0.97
CA LYS A 106 9.78 6.75 -0.90
C LYS A 106 10.31 6.25 -2.23
N HIS A 107 9.52 5.42 -2.91
CA HIS A 107 9.91 4.77 -4.15
C HIS A 107 8.66 4.51 -4.99
N TRP A 108 8.81 4.59 -6.31
CA TRP A 108 7.80 4.16 -7.27
C TRP A 108 8.48 3.54 -8.50
N ASN A 109 7.80 2.57 -9.10
CA ASN A 109 8.17 1.87 -10.32
C ASN A 109 6.94 1.76 -11.21
N ILE A 110 7.11 1.99 -12.51
CA ILE A 110 6.03 1.93 -13.50
C ILE A 110 6.38 0.86 -14.51
N GLU A 111 5.54 -0.17 -14.59
CA GLU A 111 5.67 -1.27 -15.54
C GLU A 111 4.69 -1.05 -16.70
N HIS A 112 5.25 -0.94 -17.90
CA HIS A 112 4.51 -0.99 -19.16
C HIS A 112 4.86 -2.28 -19.87
N ASP A 113 3.84 -3.01 -20.29
CA ASP A 113 4.02 -4.25 -21.04
C ASP A 113 3.64 -4.04 -22.51
N ALA A 114 4.45 -4.59 -23.42
CA ALA A 114 4.30 -4.37 -24.86
C ALA A 114 3.12 -5.14 -25.48
N GLU A 115 2.68 -6.22 -24.84
CA GLU A 115 1.54 -7.02 -25.28
C GLU A 115 0.21 -6.41 -24.83
N THR A 116 0.22 -5.63 -23.75
CA THR A 116 -0.96 -4.96 -23.18
C THR A 116 -0.93 -3.44 -23.37
N ARG A 117 -1.32 -3.00 -24.58
CA ARG A 117 -1.23 -1.59 -25.03
C ARG A 117 -1.97 -0.56 -24.16
N ASP A 118 -2.99 -0.98 -23.42
CA ASP A 118 -3.87 -0.12 -22.61
C ASP A 118 -3.75 -0.42 -21.10
N TYR A 119 -2.59 -0.90 -20.65
CA TYR A 119 -2.34 -1.32 -19.26
C TYR A 119 -1.04 -0.72 -18.71
N ALA A 120 -1.08 -0.31 -17.44
CA ALA A 120 0.13 0.01 -16.67
C ALA A 120 -0.04 -0.45 -15.23
N ALA A 121 1.00 -1.06 -14.67
CA ALA A 121 1.10 -1.33 -13.25
C ALA A 121 2.06 -0.34 -12.61
N VAL A 122 1.68 0.22 -11.46
CA VAL A 122 2.53 1.14 -10.70
C VAL A 122 2.71 0.56 -9.31
N ASP A 123 3.93 0.17 -8.99
CA ASP A 123 4.31 -0.28 -7.64
C ASP A 123 4.98 0.89 -6.91
N PHE A 124 4.53 1.22 -5.70
CA PHE A 124 5.09 2.31 -4.91
C PHE A 124 5.07 2.00 -3.42
N GLU A 125 5.99 2.61 -2.69
CA GLU A 125 6.12 2.44 -1.24
C GLU A 125 5.89 3.79 -0.55
N PHE A 126 4.87 3.83 0.31
CA PHE A 126 4.63 4.94 1.22
C PHE A 126 5.34 4.75 2.55
N ILE A 127 5.86 5.83 3.09
CA ILE A 127 6.34 5.96 4.45
C ILE A 127 5.33 6.80 5.24
N GLU A 128 4.90 6.31 6.39
CA GLU A 128 4.12 7.11 7.35
C GLU A 128 4.89 8.34 7.83
N ALA A 129 4.28 9.52 7.69
CA ALA A 129 4.85 10.81 8.07
C ALA A 129 4.21 11.41 9.34
N SER A 130 3.61 10.56 10.18
CA SER A 130 3.01 10.93 11.47
C SER A 130 3.64 10.15 12.62
N LEU A 131 3.80 10.80 13.76
CA LEU A 131 4.27 10.18 15.00
C LEU A 131 3.12 9.45 15.71
N ASP A 132 3.45 8.38 16.43
CA ASP A 132 2.58 7.68 17.39
C ASP A 132 1.23 7.12 16.86
N ASN A 133 1.07 6.96 15.55
CA ASN A 133 -0.16 6.41 14.99
C ASN A 133 -0.34 4.93 15.38
N PRO A 134 -1.45 4.52 16.01
CA PRO A 134 -1.72 3.11 16.26
C PRO A 134 -1.80 2.33 14.93
N PHE A 135 -1.33 1.09 14.93
CA PHE A 135 -1.31 0.27 13.71
C PHE A 135 -2.74 -0.04 13.21
N PHE A 136 -3.65 -0.35 14.13
CA PHE A 136 -5.09 -0.34 13.91
C PHE A 136 -5.70 0.66 14.88
N ASP A 137 -6.23 1.78 14.39
CA ASP A 137 -7.04 2.66 15.25
C ASP A 137 -8.46 2.09 15.36
N ALA A 138 -9.00 2.04 16.57
CA ALA A 138 -10.40 1.67 16.81
C ALA A 138 -11.38 2.61 16.10
N LYS A 139 -10.94 3.83 15.76
CA LYS A 139 -11.70 4.77 14.94
C LYS A 139 -11.78 4.36 13.46
N SER A 140 -10.76 3.65 12.95
CA SER A 140 -10.72 3.15 11.58
C SER A 140 -11.56 1.87 11.38
N MET A 141 -11.78 1.11 12.46
CA MET A 141 -12.58 -0.14 12.45
C MET A 141 -14.10 0.08 12.63
N ARG A 142 -14.56 1.32 12.87
CA ARG A 142 -15.99 1.62 13.09
C ARG A 142 -16.85 1.72 11.83
N GLY A 143 -16.26 1.48 10.65
CA GLY A 143 -16.92 1.57 9.34
C GLY A 143 -17.21 0.23 8.67
N LEU A 144 -16.95 -0.91 9.34
CA LEU A 144 -17.33 -2.25 8.88
C LEU A 144 -18.66 -2.68 9.52
#